data_AF-A0A3A6N6H9-F1
#
_entry.id   AF-A0A3A6N6H9-F1
#
_cell.length_a   1.000
_cell.length_b   1.000
_cell.length_c   1.000
_cell.angle_alpha   90.00
_cell.angle_beta   90.00
_cell.angle_gamma   90.00
#
_symmetry.space_group_name_H-M   'P 1'
#
loop_
_entity.id
_entity.type
_entity.pdbx_description
1 polymer ?
#
loop_
_entity_poly.entity_id
_entity_poly.type
_entity_poly.pdbx_seq_one_letter_code
_entity_poly.pdbx_strand_id
1 'polypeptide(L)'
;MNNSGFTDIYQEIGVGFILLLEQIEALIQNLNTKGAEAFRDGRYANTREIMNQAEQVIAVKEQVETCKKKWKDLLQRWEQFLTGEITEASTASPLPKEVMFPEASIPQRDQSAPLRTPRGMRTPEELYCQPILEALVELGGAGSVEEVLDRVGRKMEGILNDFDREVIPSGGMVRWRKVTQWCRLTMVKEGLLAPNSPRGVWEISEAGRAELARLRANSG
;
A
#
# COMPACT_ATOMS: atom_id res chain seq x y z
N MET A 1 15.29 -11.15 -21.53
CA MET A 1 15.47 -10.09 -20.52
C MET A 1 14.12 -9.85 -19.87
N ASN A 2 14.06 -9.97 -18.54
CA ASN A 2 12.81 -10.12 -17.79
C ASN A 2 12.00 -8.82 -17.79
N ASN A 3 10.90 -8.79 -18.55
CA ASN A 3 9.93 -7.70 -18.57
C ASN A 3 9.10 -7.57 -17.27
N SER A 4 9.32 -8.46 -16.30
CA SER A 4 8.54 -8.60 -15.06
C SER A 4 8.81 -7.50 -14.03
N GLY A 5 10.03 -6.95 -13.96
CA GLY A 5 10.36 -5.91 -12.97
C GLY A 5 9.76 -4.54 -13.28
N PHE A 6 9.48 -4.26 -14.56
CA PHE A 6 8.94 -2.98 -15.00
C PHE A 6 7.43 -2.87 -14.72
N THR A 7 6.69 -3.96 -14.95
CA THR A 7 5.25 -4.04 -14.62
C THR A 7 4.99 -3.90 -13.11
N ASP A 8 5.91 -4.36 -12.26
CA ASP A 8 5.76 -4.34 -10.80
C ASP A 8 5.77 -2.90 -10.23
N ILE A 9 6.73 -2.09 -10.68
CA ILE A 9 6.87 -0.67 -10.29
C ILE A 9 5.62 0.14 -10.67
N TYR A 10 4.99 -0.19 -11.80
CA TYR A 10 3.79 0.49 -12.27
C TYR A 10 2.55 0.18 -11.44
N GLN A 11 2.43 -1.05 -10.96
CA GLN A 11 1.35 -1.46 -10.06
C GLN A 11 1.50 -0.79 -8.70
N GLU A 12 2.72 -0.66 -8.17
CA GLU A 12 2.99 0.02 -6.91
C GLU A 12 2.60 1.50 -6.94
N ILE A 13 3.00 2.21 -7.99
CA ILE A 13 2.67 3.63 -8.13
C ILE A 13 1.15 3.81 -8.27
N GLY A 14 0.49 2.97 -9.09
CA GLY A 14 -0.96 3.00 -9.26
C GLY A 14 -1.71 2.84 -7.94
N VAL A 15 -1.15 2.07 -7.01
CA VAL A 15 -1.72 1.90 -5.67
C VAL A 15 -1.37 3.03 -4.74
N GLY A 16 -0.13 3.53 -4.75
CA GLY A 16 0.26 4.68 -3.94
C GLY A 16 -0.75 5.82 -4.12
N PHE A 17 -1.22 6.06 -5.35
CA PHE A 17 -2.31 6.98 -5.63
C PHE A 17 -3.66 6.61 -4.97
N ILE A 18 -4.05 5.33 -4.99
CA ILE A 18 -5.30 4.87 -4.34
C ILE A 18 -5.23 5.12 -2.83
N LEU A 19 -4.13 4.74 -2.19
CA LEU A 19 -3.94 4.90 -0.75
C LEU A 19 -3.87 6.38 -0.35
N LEU A 20 -3.15 7.21 -1.11
CA LEU A 20 -3.07 8.64 -0.85
C LEU A 20 -4.45 9.31 -0.97
N LEU A 21 -5.20 9.01 -2.04
CA LEU A 21 -6.55 9.56 -2.22
C LEU A 21 -7.49 9.16 -1.09
N GLU A 22 -7.38 7.93 -0.59
CA GLU A 22 -8.16 7.44 0.56
C GLU A 22 -7.84 8.22 1.85
N GLN A 23 -6.57 8.51 2.13
CA GLN A 23 -6.18 9.32 3.30
C GLN A 23 -6.70 10.76 3.20
N ILE A 24 -6.65 11.33 2.00
CA ILE A 24 -7.21 12.66 1.73
C ILE A 24 -8.73 12.67 1.93
N GLU A 25 -9.44 11.65 1.44
CA GLU A 25 -10.88 11.50 1.66
C GLU A 25 -11.25 11.35 3.14
N ALA A 26 -10.47 10.57 3.90
CA ALA A 26 -10.66 10.44 5.35
C ALA A 26 -10.48 11.78 6.09
N LEU A 27 -9.48 12.57 5.68
CA LEU A 27 -9.26 13.91 6.23
C LEU A 27 -10.45 14.85 5.93
N ILE A 28 -10.99 14.81 4.71
CA ILE A 28 -12.19 15.58 4.33
C ILE A 28 -13.39 15.18 5.21
N GLN A 29 -13.61 13.88 5.45
CA GLN A 29 -14.69 13.42 6.34
C GLN A 29 -14.51 13.89 7.79
N ASN A 30 -13.26 13.91 8.28
CA ASN A 30 -12.95 14.44 9.60
C ASN A 30 -13.27 15.95 9.71
N LEU A 31 -12.88 16.72 8.69
CA LEU A 31 -13.19 18.15 8.62
C LEU A 31 -14.70 18.40 8.55
N ASN A 32 -15.43 17.62 7.74
CA ASN A 32 -16.89 17.72 7.66
C ASN A 32 -17.57 17.45 9.00
N THR A 33 -17.09 16.44 9.75
CA THR A 33 -17.62 16.10 11.08
C THR A 33 -17.39 17.25 12.06
N LYS A 34 -16.16 17.76 12.13
CA LYS A 34 -15.81 18.91 12.99
C LYS A 34 -16.57 20.18 12.60
N GLY A 35 -16.76 20.42 11.31
CA GLY A 35 -17.52 21.56 10.78
C GLY A 35 -18.99 21.48 11.16
N ALA A 36 -19.59 20.28 11.08
CA ALA A 36 -20.96 20.03 11.51
C ALA A 36 -21.13 20.24 13.02
N GLU A 37 -20.18 19.79 13.85
CA GLU A 37 -20.17 20.05 15.29
C GLU A 37 -20.07 21.54 15.60
N ALA A 38 -19.10 22.25 14.99
CA ALA A 38 -18.94 23.69 15.18
C ALA A 38 -20.19 24.48 14.79
N PHE A 39 -20.87 24.06 13.71
CA PHE A 39 -22.11 24.68 13.27
C PHE A 39 -23.24 24.47 14.27
N ARG A 40 -23.42 23.24 14.79
CA ARG A 40 -24.42 22.93 15.83
C ARG A 40 -24.23 23.77 17.08
N ASP A 41 -22.98 24.05 17.46
CA ASP A 41 -22.65 24.84 18.64
C ASP A 41 -22.75 26.36 18.42
N GLY A 42 -23.16 26.82 17.23
CA GLY A 42 -23.22 28.25 16.88
C GLY A 42 -21.85 28.92 16.74
N ARG A 43 -20.77 28.14 16.61
CA ARG A 43 -19.38 28.63 16.48
C ARG A 43 -19.05 28.94 15.02
N TYR A 44 -19.79 29.88 14.42
CA TYR A 44 -19.72 30.18 12.99
C TYR A 44 -18.34 30.61 12.47
N ALA A 45 -17.53 31.29 13.27
CA ALA A 45 -16.15 31.64 12.91
C ALA A 45 -15.29 30.38 12.69
N ASN A 46 -15.41 29.39 13.58
CA ASN A 46 -14.71 28.12 13.45
C ASN A 46 -15.24 27.30 12.27
N THR A 47 -16.56 27.31 12.04
CA THR A 47 -17.16 26.67 10.87
C THR A 47 -16.58 27.20 9.56
N ARG A 48 -16.43 28.53 9.44
CA ARG A 48 -15.86 29.16 8.24
C ARG A 48 -14.41 28.75 8.00
N GLU A 49 -13.61 28.68 9.06
CA GLU A 49 -12.22 28.22 8.96
C GLU A 49 -12.14 26.74 8.53
N ILE A 50 -12.95 25.87 9.15
CA ILE A 50 -13.00 24.45 8.80
C ILE A 50 -13.46 24.25 7.35
N MET A 51 -14.43 25.04 6.87
CA MET A 51 -14.86 25.02 5.47
C MET A 51 -13.72 25.37 4.52
N ASN A 52 -12.99 26.46 4.80
CA ASN A 52 -11.85 26.87 3.99
C ASN A 52 -10.76 25.78 3.95
N GLN A 53 -10.45 25.16 5.10
CA GLN A 53 -9.52 24.04 5.16
C GLN A 53 -10.02 22.83 4.36
N ALA A 54 -11.30 22.50 4.43
CA ALA A 54 -11.89 21.42 3.64
C ALA A 54 -11.78 21.71 2.14
N GLU A 55 -12.06 22.93 1.69
CA GLU A 55 -11.90 23.36 0.30
C GLU A 55 -10.46 23.20 -0.19
N GLN A 56 -9.46 23.58 0.62
CA GLN A 56 -8.05 23.38 0.29
C GLN A 56 -7.68 21.91 0.13
N VAL A 57 -8.15 21.04 1.04
CA VAL A 57 -7.89 19.59 0.97
C VAL A 57 -8.60 18.95 -0.23
N ILE A 58 -9.81 19.41 -0.58
CA ILE A 58 -10.52 18.99 -1.80
C ILE A 58 -9.73 19.38 -3.04
N ALA A 59 -9.19 20.60 -3.11
CA ALA A 59 -8.36 21.02 -4.24
C ALA A 59 -7.10 20.14 -4.40
N VAL A 60 -6.46 19.75 -3.28
CA VAL A 60 -5.34 18.80 -3.31
C VAL A 60 -5.79 17.42 -3.82
N LYS A 61 -6.97 16.93 -3.41
CA LYS A 61 -7.54 15.67 -3.92
C LYS A 61 -7.65 15.69 -5.45
N GLU A 62 -8.22 16.76 -6.01
CA GLU A 62 -8.38 16.92 -7.46
C GLU A 62 -7.04 16.92 -8.21
N GLN A 63 -6.02 17.56 -7.63
CA GLN A 63 -4.65 17.55 -8.17
C GLN A 63 -4.07 16.12 -8.18
N VAL A 64 -4.25 15.36 -7.11
CA VAL A 64 -3.78 13.97 -7.00
C VAL A 64 -4.53 13.06 -7.98
N GLU A 65 -5.85 13.22 -8.14
CA GLU A 65 -6.64 12.48 -9.15
C GLU A 65 -6.18 12.79 -10.57
N THR A 66 -5.90 14.06 -10.86
CA THR A 66 -5.34 14.49 -12.14
C THR A 66 -3.97 13.87 -12.39
N CYS A 67 -3.12 13.82 -11.37
CA CYS A 67 -1.80 13.19 -11.44
C CYS A 67 -1.93 11.68 -11.71
N LYS A 68 -2.82 10.98 -10.98
CA LYS A 68 -3.14 9.56 -11.18
C LYS A 68 -3.60 9.28 -12.62
N LYS A 69 -4.44 10.15 -13.19
CA LYS A 69 -4.91 10.02 -14.58
C LYS A 69 -3.76 10.19 -15.58
N LYS A 70 -2.96 11.26 -15.43
CA LYS A 70 -1.78 11.50 -16.29
C LYS A 70 -0.80 10.32 -16.24
N TRP A 71 -0.57 9.78 -15.06
CA TRP A 71 0.25 8.59 -14.87
C TRP A 71 -0.32 7.37 -15.61
N LYS A 72 -1.62 7.09 -15.45
CA LYS A 72 -2.30 6.01 -16.17
C LYS A 72 -2.19 6.16 -17.69
N ASP A 73 -2.38 7.38 -18.21
CA ASP A 73 -2.26 7.65 -19.65
C ASP A 73 -0.84 7.42 -20.16
N LEU A 74 0.19 7.78 -19.38
CA LEU A 74 1.59 7.49 -19.69
C LEU A 74 1.86 5.99 -19.73
N LEU A 75 1.37 5.24 -18.74
CA LEU A 75 1.52 3.78 -18.70
C LEU A 75 0.88 3.11 -19.92
N GLN A 76 -0.34 3.51 -20.28
CA GLN A 76 -1.05 2.97 -21.43
C GLN A 76 -0.27 3.22 -22.74
N ARG A 77 0.30 4.41 -22.91
CA ARG A 77 1.15 4.74 -24.08
C ARG A 77 2.41 3.88 -24.13
N TRP A 78 3.04 3.64 -22.97
CA TRP A 78 4.23 2.80 -22.88
C TRP A 78 3.93 1.33 -23.17
N GLU A 79 2.80 0.79 -22.70
CA GLU A 79 2.38 -0.58 -23.01
C GLU A 79 2.07 -0.77 -24.50
N GLN A 80 1.42 0.21 -25.14
CA GLN A 80 1.14 0.20 -26.59
C GLN A 80 2.43 0.21 -27.41
N PHE A 81 3.43 0.98 -26.98
CA PHE A 81 4.73 1.04 -27.65
C PHE A 81 5.53 -0.26 -27.51
N LEU A 82 5.48 -0.91 -26.35
CA LEU A 82 6.20 -2.17 -26.09
C LEU A 82 5.55 -3.40 -26.75
N THR A 83 4.25 -3.33 -27.07
CA THR A 83 3.46 -4.43 -27.67
C THR A 83 3.30 -4.30 -29.19
N GLY A 84 3.60 -3.13 -29.76
CA GLY A 84 3.69 -2.93 -31.20
C GLY A 84 5.05 -3.36 -31.73
N GLU A 85 5.07 -4.21 -32.76
CA GLU A 85 6.29 -4.66 -33.44
C GLU A 85 7.25 -3.48 -33.72
N ILE A 86 8.51 -3.65 -33.31
CA ILE A 86 9.61 -2.76 -33.66
C ILE A 86 9.75 -2.79 -35.19
N THR A 87 9.04 -1.91 -35.89
CA THR A 87 9.30 -1.63 -37.30
C THR A 87 10.50 -0.68 -37.34
N GLU A 88 11.55 -1.16 -37.98
CA GLU A 88 12.87 -0.54 -38.10
C GLU A 88 12.82 0.84 -38.77
N ALA A 89 12.48 1.90 -38.03
CA ALA A 89 12.75 3.27 -38.46
C ALA A 89 12.59 4.29 -37.31
N SER A 90 13.40 4.21 -36.26
CA SER A 90 13.70 5.42 -35.48
C SER A 90 14.98 5.29 -34.65
N THR A 91 16.08 5.84 -35.18
CA THR A 91 17.35 6.08 -34.48
C THR A 91 17.25 7.28 -33.53
N ALA A 92 16.25 7.28 -32.66
CA ALA A 92 16.18 8.18 -31.51
C ALA A 92 15.62 7.41 -30.31
N SER A 93 16.50 7.05 -29.38
CA SER A 93 16.09 6.53 -28.07
C SER A 93 15.28 7.61 -27.34
N PRO A 94 14.01 7.37 -26.96
CA PRO A 94 13.21 8.35 -26.25
C PRO A 94 13.27 8.16 -24.73
N LEU A 95 14.24 7.40 -24.21
CA LEU A 95 14.56 7.48 -22.78
C LEU A 95 15.01 8.92 -22.49
N PRO A 96 14.35 9.66 -21.60
CA PRO A 96 14.89 10.93 -21.13
C PRO A 96 16.26 10.64 -20.54
N LYS A 97 17.32 11.25 -21.10
CA LYS A 97 18.69 11.11 -20.58
C LYS A 97 18.89 11.76 -19.21
N GLU A 98 17.83 12.28 -18.59
CA GLU A 98 17.83 13.02 -17.34
C GLU A 98 16.56 12.75 -16.50
N VAL A 99 16.24 11.48 -16.21
CA VAL A 99 15.61 11.20 -14.90
C VAL A 99 16.63 10.51 -14.04
N MET A 100 17.63 11.29 -13.68
CA MET A 100 18.48 11.06 -12.52
C MET A 100 17.57 11.25 -11.31
N PHE A 101 16.93 10.17 -10.84
CA PHE A 101 16.52 10.16 -9.44
C PHE A 101 17.84 10.31 -8.67
N PRO A 102 18.04 11.38 -7.88
CA PRO A 102 19.19 11.39 -6.99
C PRO A 102 19.08 10.11 -6.18
N GLU A 103 20.22 9.43 -6.00
CA GLU A 103 20.35 8.28 -5.13
C GLU A 103 20.05 8.75 -3.70
N ALA A 104 18.76 8.93 -3.41
CA ALA A 104 18.26 9.35 -2.14
C ALA A 104 18.54 8.18 -1.21
N SER A 105 19.52 8.37 -0.34
CA SER A 105 19.80 7.46 0.76
C SER A 105 18.49 7.25 1.51
N ILE A 106 17.90 6.06 1.36
CA ILE A 106 16.78 5.61 2.18
C ILE A 106 17.31 5.68 3.62
N PRO A 107 16.72 6.48 4.53
CA PRO A 107 17.17 6.50 5.91
C PRO A 107 17.02 5.09 6.49
N GLN A 108 18.13 4.45 6.85
CA GLN A 108 18.08 3.18 7.57
C GLN A 108 17.39 3.42 8.92
N ARG A 109 16.17 2.87 9.05
CA ARG A 109 15.35 3.01 10.24
C ARG A 109 15.92 2.13 11.35
N ASP A 110 16.16 2.72 12.52
CA ASP A 110 16.58 2.01 13.73
C ASP A 110 15.48 1.01 14.16
N GLN A 111 15.85 -0.28 14.23
CA GLN A 111 14.95 -1.42 14.44
C GLN A 111 14.61 -1.69 15.92
N SER A 112 14.98 -0.79 16.84
CA SER A 112 15.01 -1.11 18.28
C SER A 112 13.86 -0.57 19.15
N ALA A 113 12.83 0.10 18.59
CA ALA A 113 11.75 0.67 19.40
C ALA A 113 10.45 -0.16 19.35
N PRO A 114 9.81 -0.49 20.49
CA PRO A 114 8.55 -1.23 20.52
C PRO A 114 7.38 -0.33 20.05
N LEU A 115 6.83 -0.65 18.88
CA LEU A 115 5.68 0.02 18.28
C LEU A 115 4.39 -0.32 19.06
N ARG A 116 3.97 0.59 19.96
CA ARG A 116 2.55 0.66 20.37
C ARG A 116 1.88 1.78 19.60
N THR A 117 0.94 1.43 18.72
CA THR A 117 0.23 2.39 17.88
C THR A 117 -0.80 3.17 18.71
N PRO A 118 -0.76 4.52 18.71
CA PRO A 118 -1.85 5.33 19.27
C PRO A 118 -3.18 5.06 18.55
N ARG A 119 -4.29 5.18 19.28
CA ARG A 119 -5.65 5.02 18.70
C ARG A 119 -5.85 5.98 17.51
N GLY A 120 -6.27 5.44 16.37
CA GLY A 120 -6.51 6.20 15.13
C GLY A 120 -5.36 6.17 14.10
N MET A 121 -4.20 5.60 14.42
CA MET A 121 -3.14 5.33 13.43
C MET A 121 -3.20 3.89 12.95
N ARG A 122 -3.20 3.67 11.63
CA ARG A 122 -3.14 2.34 10.98
C ARG A 122 -2.03 1.48 11.59
N THR A 123 -2.27 0.18 11.78
CA THR A 123 -1.22 -0.77 12.17
C THR A 123 -0.08 -0.74 11.13
N PRO A 124 1.18 -0.53 11.53
CA PRO A 124 2.34 -0.53 10.62
C PRO A 124 2.43 -1.82 9.80
N GLU A 125 2.82 -1.68 8.53
CA GLU A 125 2.95 -2.82 7.61
C GLU A 125 3.96 -3.87 8.10
N GLU A 126 5.05 -3.42 8.72
CA GLU A 126 6.12 -4.28 9.27
C GLU A 126 5.56 -5.34 10.24
N LEU A 127 4.46 -5.04 10.95
CA LEU A 127 3.80 -5.96 11.88
C LEU A 127 3.01 -7.07 11.19
N TYR A 128 2.77 -6.98 9.88
CA TYR A 128 2.06 -8.00 9.10
C TYR A 128 3.01 -9.08 8.56
N CYS A 129 4.31 -8.79 8.42
CA CYS A 129 5.29 -9.69 7.81
C CYS A 129 5.39 -11.04 8.55
N GLN A 130 5.65 -11.01 9.86
CA GLN A 130 5.73 -12.23 10.66
C GLN A 130 4.42 -13.06 10.64
N PRO A 131 3.23 -12.49 10.91
CA PRO A 131 1.96 -13.22 10.79
C PRO A 131 1.74 -13.90 9.44
N ILE A 132 2.14 -13.27 8.34
CA ILE A 132 2.01 -13.85 6.98
C ILE A 132 2.94 -15.07 6.83
N LEU A 133 4.21 -14.95 7.24
CA LEU A 133 5.16 -16.06 7.18
C LEU A 133 4.70 -17.24 8.04
N GLU A 134 4.21 -16.96 9.25
CA GLU A 134 3.66 -17.99 10.13
C GLU A 134 2.44 -18.68 9.51
N ALA A 135 1.49 -17.91 8.98
CA ALA A 135 0.30 -18.45 8.34
C ALA A 135 0.65 -19.39 7.19
N LEU A 136 1.61 -19.01 6.34
CA LEU A 136 2.07 -19.85 5.22
C LEU A 136 2.78 -21.11 5.69
N VAL A 137 3.65 -21.04 6.70
CA VAL A 137 4.33 -22.22 7.26
C VAL A 137 3.31 -23.19 7.87
N GLU A 138 2.32 -22.69 8.61
CA GLU A 138 1.28 -23.54 9.19
C GLU A 138 0.33 -24.15 8.15
N LEU A 139 0.27 -23.58 6.94
CA LEU A 139 -0.46 -24.13 5.79
C LEU A 139 0.38 -25.12 4.98
N GLY A 140 1.60 -25.45 5.42
CA GLY A 140 2.50 -26.37 4.71
C GLY A 140 3.36 -25.68 3.64
N GLY A 141 3.48 -24.35 3.70
CA GLY A 141 4.31 -23.54 2.81
C GLY A 141 3.53 -22.83 1.69
N ALA A 142 2.27 -23.17 1.48
CA ALA A 142 1.41 -22.60 0.45
C ALA A 142 -0.04 -22.55 0.94
N GLY A 143 -0.82 -21.57 0.51
CA GLY A 143 -2.26 -21.52 0.81
C GLY A 143 -3.03 -20.51 -0.02
N SER A 144 -4.35 -20.67 -0.04
CA SER A 144 -5.20 -19.69 -0.73
C SER A 144 -5.13 -18.33 -0.04
N VAL A 145 -5.34 -17.25 -0.80
CA VAL A 145 -5.35 -15.89 -0.26
C VAL A 145 -6.33 -15.75 0.91
N GLU A 146 -7.52 -16.36 0.80
CA GLU A 146 -8.54 -16.31 1.84
C GLU A 146 -8.08 -16.99 3.14
N GLU A 147 -7.55 -18.22 3.05
CA GLU A 147 -7.04 -18.96 4.22
C GLU A 147 -5.86 -18.24 4.89
N VAL A 148 -4.96 -17.66 4.09
CA VAL A 148 -3.83 -16.90 4.61
C VAL A 148 -4.32 -15.65 5.33
N LEU A 149 -5.21 -14.87 4.72
CA LEU A 149 -5.79 -13.67 5.33
C LEU A 149 -6.49 -14.02 6.65
N ASP A 150 -7.31 -15.07 6.69
CA ASP A 150 -8.03 -15.45 7.92
C ASP A 150 -7.11 -15.90 9.05
N ARG A 151 -5.98 -16.56 8.75
CA ARG A 151 -4.94 -16.88 9.74
C ARG A 151 -4.22 -15.62 10.22
N VAL A 152 -3.85 -14.73 9.31
CA VAL A 152 -3.21 -13.44 9.67
C VAL A 152 -4.14 -12.63 10.56
N GLY A 153 -5.43 -12.54 10.23
CA GLY A 153 -6.42 -11.82 11.03
C GLY A 153 -6.51 -12.33 12.46
N ARG A 154 -6.50 -13.66 12.66
CA ARG A 154 -6.46 -14.27 14.00
C ARG A 154 -5.18 -13.92 14.75
N LYS A 155 -4.02 -14.01 14.09
CA LYS A 155 -2.72 -13.68 14.69
C LYS A 155 -2.59 -12.21 15.08
N MET A 156 -3.23 -11.33 14.32
CA MET A 156 -3.18 -9.89 14.53
C MET A 156 -4.33 -9.33 15.36
N GLU A 157 -5.22 -10.19 15.90
CA GLU A 157 -6.41 -9.73 16.63
C GLU A 157 -6.09 -8.82 17.82
N GLY A 158 -4.98 -9.05 18.52
CA GLY A 158 -4.53 -8.17 19.62
C GLY A 158 -3.76 -6.91 19.17
N ILE A 159 -3.47 -6.77 17.88
CA ILE A 159 -2.63 -5.72 17.30
C ILE A 159 -3.48 -4.72 16.51
N LEU A 160 -4.45 -5.22 15.73
CA LEU A 160 -5.31 -4.40 14.88
C LEU A 160 -6.22 -3.49 15.70
N ASN A 161 -6.24 -2.20 15.37
CA ASN A 161 -7.14 -1.23 15.98
C ASN A 161 -8.46 -1.10 15.23
N ASP A 162 -9.38 -0.26 15.75
CA ASP A 162 -10.72 -0.08 15.19
C ASP A 162 -10.69 0.39 13.73
N PHE A 163 -9.77 1.30 13.39
CA PHE A 163 -9.61 1.80 12.01
C PHE A 163 -9.23 0.66 11.06
N ASP A 164 -8.34 -0.24 11.44
CA ASP A 164 -7.93 -1.36 10.59
C ASP A 164 -9.08 -2.34 10.31
N ARG A 165 -10.09 -2.38 11.18
CA ARG A 165 -11.25 -3.29 11.10
C ARG A 165 -12.43 -2.72 10.32
N GLU A 166 -12.37 -1.45 9.93
CA GLU A 166 -13.43 -0.85 9.11
C GLU A 166 -13.46 -1.45 7.70
N VAL A 167 -14.67 -1.49 7.14
CA VAL A 167 -14.91 -1.87 5.76
C VAL A 167 -14.62 -0.68 4.84
N ILE A 168 -13.92 -0.94 3.74
CA ILE A 168 -13.64 0.06 2.71
C ILE A 168 -14.95 0.41 1.98
N PRO A 169 -15.41 1.68 2.01
CA PRO A 169 -16.71 2.06 1.42
C PRO A 169 -16.87 1.77 -0.07
N SER A 170 -15.78 1.78 -0.83
CA SER A 170 -15.79 1.59 -2.29
C SER A 170 -15.68 0.14 -2.75
N GLY A 171 -15.40 -0.81 -1.85
CA GLY A 171 -15.05 -2.19 -2.23
C GLY A 171 -15.47 -3.30 -1.27
N GLY A 172 -16.10 -2.98 -0.14
CA GLY A 172 -16.65 -3.98 0.80
C GLY A 172 -15.61 -4.84 1.54
N MET A 173 -14.31 -4.70 1.22
CA MET A 173 -13.22 -5.41 1.90
C MET A 173 -12.78 -4.68 3.16
N VAL A 174 -12.40 -5.42 4.20
CA VAL A 174 -11.85 -4.85 5.44
C VAL A 174 -10.44 -4.29 5.21
N ARG A 175 -10.14 -3.10 5.75
CA ARG A 175 -8.88 -2.37 5.53
C ARG A 175 -7.63 -3.21 5.82
N TRP A 176 -7.55 -3.91 6.96
CA TRP A 176 -6.37 -4.73 7.30
C TRP A 176 -6.10 -5.86 6.30
N ARG A 177 -7.16 -6.45 5.70
CA ARG A 177 -6.99 -7.46 4.65
C ARG A 177 -6.33 -6.85 3.42
N LYS A 178 -6.70 -5.61 3.06
CA LYS A 178 -6.06 -4.88 1.97
C LYS A 178 -4.59 -4.61 2.28
N VAL A 179 -4.28 -4.16 3.49
CA VAL A 179 -2.89 -3.95 3.98
C VAL A 179 -2.07 -5.25 3.95
N THR A 180 -2.66 -6.37 4.32
CA THR A 180 -1.98 -7.67 4.28
C THR A 180 -1.59 -8.06 2.86
N GLN A 181 -2.47 -7.77 1.87
CA GLN A 181 -2.15 -7.95 0.45
C GLN A 181 -1.02 -7.01 -0.02
N TRP A 182 -0.93 -5.79 0.54
CA TRP A 182 0.21 -4.88 0.32
C TRP A 182 1.51 -5.47 0.84
N CYS A 183 1.50 -5.91 2.09
CA CYS A 183 2.66 -6.52 2.72
C CYS A 183 3.19 -7.71 1.90
N ARG A 184 2.31 -8.54 1.34
CA ARG A 184 2.71 -9.62 0.43
C ARG A 184 3.50 -9.12 -0.79
N LEU A 185 3.12 -8.00 -1.40
CA LEU A 185 3.86 -7.47 -2.56
C LEU A 185 5.28 -7.05 -2.15
N THR A 186 5.42 -6.35 -1.02
CA THR A 186 6.71 -6.02 -0.42
C THR A 186 7.55 -7.27 -0.15
N MET A 187 6.96 -8.28 0.50
CA MET A 187 7.62 -9.53 0.85
C MET A 187 8.06 -10.36 -0.37
N VAL A 188 7.34 -10.29 -1.50
CA VAL A 188 7.77 -10.94 -2.76
C VAL A 188 9.02 -10.28 -3.32
N LYS A 189 9.09 -8.95 -3.28
CA LYS A 189 10.26 -8.19 -3.74
C LYS A 189 11.49 -8.44 -2.89
N GLU A 190 11.28 -8.56 -1.58
CA GLU A 190 12.31 -8.94 -0.62
C GLU A 190 12.70 -10.42 -0.73
N GLY A 191 12.03 -11.19 -1.60
CA GLY A 191 12.31 -12.59 -1.83
C GLY A 191 11.78 -13.53 -0.74
N LEU A 192 10.98 -13.03 0.21
CA LEU A 192 10.41 -13.82 1.32
C LEU A 192 9.23 -14.70 0.87
N LEU A 193 8.48 -14.25 -0.15
CA LEU A 193 7.39 -15.00 -0.78
C LEU A 193 7.71 -15.28 -2.25
N ALA A 194 7.11 -16.34 -2.80
CA ALA A 194 7.31 -16.70 -4.20
C ALA A 194 6.62 -15.68 -5.16
N PRO A 195 7.31 -15.23 -6.23
CA PRO A 195 6.74 -14.27 -7.18
C PRO A 195 5.72 -14.87 -8.13
N ASN A 196 5.84 -16.17 -8.45
CA ASN A 196 5.09 -16.84 -9.53
C ASN A 196 4.17 -17.96 -9.02
N SER A 197 3.51 -17.74 -7.88
CA SER A 197 2.52 -18.68 -7.36
C SER A 197 1.26 -18.73 -8.23
N PRO A 198 0.51 -19.85 -8.22
CA PRO A 198 -0.78 -19.94 -8.89
C PRO A 198 -1.74 -18.80 -8.50
N ARG A 199 -2.63 -18.42 -9.42
CA ARG A 199 -3.59 -17.33 -9.17
C ARG A 199 -4.43 -17.65 -7.93
N GLY A 200 -4.43 -16.73 -6.96
CA GLY A 200 -5.17 -16.88 -5.71
C GLY A 200 -4.45 -17.71 -4.64
N VAL A 201 -3.19 -18.07 -4.85
CA VAL A 201 -2.34 -18.80 -3.92
C VAL A 201 -1.11 -17.97 -3.57
N TRP A 202 -0.73 -17.97 -2.29
CA TRP A 202 0.54 -17.43 -1.82
C TRP A 202 1.43 -18.56 -1.32
N GLU A 203 2.74 -18.45 -1.57
CA GLU A 203 3.72 -19.45 -1.17
C GLU A 203 4.93 -18.78 -0.51
N ILE A 204 5.44 -19.39 0.55
CA ILE A 204 6.64 -18.92 1.25
C ILE A 204 7.90 -19.46 0.56
N SER A 205 8.89 -18.58 0.38
CA SER A 205 10.20 -18.98 -0.13
C SER A 205 11.08 -19.58 0.96
N GLU A 206 12.25 -20.09 0.59
CA GLU A 206 13.25 -20.50 1.59
C GLU A 206 13.78 -19.31 2.40
N ALA A 207 13.97 -18.16 1.75
CA ALA A 207 14.37 -16.94 2.45
C ALA A 207 13.30 -16.48 3.46
N GLY A 208 12.02 -16.62 3.12
CA GLY A 208 10.92 -16.36 4.06
C GLY A 208 10.94 -17.29 5.27
N ARG A 209 11.26 -18.58 5.07
CA ARG A 209 11.42 -19.54 6.18
C ARG A 209 12.61 -19.17 7.08
N ALA A 210 13.73 -18.80 6.49
CA ALA A 210 14.92 -18.37 7.22
C ALA A 210 14.64 -17.09 8.03
N GLU A 211 13.95 -16.12 7.44
CA GLU A 211 13.58 -14.88 8.11
C GLU A 211 12.62 -15.14 9.29
N LEU A 212 11.62 -16.01 9.12
CA LEU A 212 10.76 -16.40 10.23
C LEU A 212 11.53 -17.06 11.38
N ALA A 213 12.52 -17.89 11.07
CA ALA A 213 13.39 -18.49 12.10
C ALA A 213 14.19 -17.42 12.84
N ARG A 214 14.73 -16.42 12.13
CA ARG A 214 15.44 -15.28 12.71
C ARG A 214 14.55 -14.46 13.65
N LEU A 215 13.32 -14.14 13.22
CA LEU A 215 12.35 -13.37 14.02
C LEU A 215 11.97 -14.10 15.31
N ARG A 216 11.81 -15.43 15.25
CA ARG A 216 11.54 -16.26 16.43
C ARG A 216 12.72 -16.30 17.40
N ALA A 217 13.95 -16.38 16.89
CA ALA A 217 15.15 -16.38 17.72
C ALA A 217 15.37 -15.06 18.46
N ASN A 218 14.92 -13.93 17.90
CA ASN A 218 15.02 -12.61 18.52
C ASN A 218 13.87 -12.29 19.49
N SER A 219 12.85 -13.15 19.57
CA SER A 219 11.65 -12.96 20.40
C SER A 219 11.63 -13.83 21.67
N GLY A 220 12.66 -14.65 21.88
CA GLY A 220 12.86 -15.50 23.06
C GLY A 220 14.02 -15.02 23.92
#